data_AF-A0A965PB32-F1
#
_entry.id   AF-A0A965PB32-F1
#
_cell.length_a   1.000
_cell.length_b   1.000
_cell.length_c   1.000
_cell.angle_alpha   90.00
_cell.angle_beta   90.00
_cell.angle_gamma   90.00
#
_symmetry.space_group_name_H-M   'P 1'
#
loop_
_entity.id
_entity.type
_entity.pdbx_description
1 polymer ?
#
loop_
_entity_poly.entity_id
_entity_poly.type
_entity_poly.pdbx_seq_one_letter_code
_entity_poly.pdbx_strand_id
1 'polypeptide(L)'
;MNKPQNKNQNELGALWKKKSKTGMSFLSGYINDHDGQRIDIVVFANGNKKNEKAPDYRLYVSKPLESNNTKAPVAANKQTVKSKPVVEEVEDDIL
;
A
#
# COMPACT_ATOMS: atom_id res chain seq x y z
N MET A 1 -40.26 20.24 7.13
CA MET A 1 -38.85 20.54 7.44
C MET A 1 -37.99 19.40 6.86
N ASN A 2 -37.66 19.45 5.56
CA ASN A 2 -37.04 18.30 4.87
C ASN A 2 -35.60 18.63 4.44
N LYS A 3 -34.69 17.70 4.74
CA LYS A 3 -33.22 17.78 4.78
C LYS A 3 -32.53 18.40 3.54
N PRO A 4 -31.35 19.04 3.71
CA PRO A 4 -30.51 19.42 2.58
C PRO A 4 -29.94 18.16 1.92
N GLN A 5 -30.56 17.72 0.84
CA GLN A 5 -29.95 16.78 -0.11
C GLN A 5 -28.99 17.56 -1.00
N ASN A 6 -27.69 17.54 -0.67
CA ASN A 6 -26.67 17.88 -1.65
C ASN A 6 -25.38 17.12 -1.36
N LYS A 7 -25.44 15.79 -1.47
CA LYS A 7 -24.23 15.02 -1.81
C LYS A 7 -24.13 15.09 -3.32
N ASN A 8 -23.04 15.65 -3.83
CA ASN A 8 -22.75 15.77 -5.25
C ASN A 8 -23.04 14.41 -5.93
N GLN A 9 -24.09 14.34 -6.75
CA GLN A 9 -24.51 13.10 -7.42
C GLN A 9 -23.43 12.51 -8.35
N ASN A 10 -22.33 13.24 -8.54
CA ASN A 10 -21.20 12.91 -9.39
C ASN A 10 -19.95 12.47 -8.60
N GLU A 11 -20.00 12.42 -7.27
CA GLU A 11 -18.87 11.95 -6.46
C GLU A 11 -18.75 10.43 -6.54
N LEU A 12 -17.73 9.96 -7.28
CA LEU A 12 -17.43 8.52 -7.40
C LEU A 12 -16.67 7.98 -6.19
N GLY A 13 -16.03 8.81 -5.38
CA GLY A 13 -15.26 8.33 -4.23
C GLY A 13 -14.35 9.38 -3.64
N ALA A 14 -13.48 8.93 -2.72
CA ALA A 14 -12.57 9.80 -2.00
C ALA A 14 -11.18 9.16 -1.88
N LEU A 15 -10.15 10.00 -1.99
CA LEU A 15 -8.75 9.63 -1.90
C LEU A 15 -8.04 10.51 -0.87
N TRP A 16 -7.20 9.90 -0.05
CA TRP A 16 -6.38 10.58 0.95
C TRP A 16 -4.90 10.50 0.58
N LYS A 17 -4.18 11.61 0.76
CA LYS A 17 -2.74 11.68 0.58
C LYS A 17 -2.02 11.02 1.76
N LYS A 18 -1.15 10.06 1.46
CA LYS A 18 -0.33 9.31 2.42
C LYS A 18 1.13 9.32 1.98
N LYS A 19 2.04 9.03 2.92
CA LYS A 19 3.47 8.82 2.65
C LYS A 19 3.83 7.38 2.97
N SER A 20 4.61 6.74 2.10
CA SER A 20 5.14 5.39 2.32
C SER A 20 6.28 5.43 3.33
N LYS A 21 6.67 4.26 3.85
CA LYS A 21 7.85 4.12 4.73
C LYS A 21 9.14 4.60 4.06
N THR A 22 9.21 4.48 2.73
CA THR A 22 10.33 4.93 1.89
C THR A 22 10.25 6.42 1.53
N GLY A 23 9.23 7.14 2.04
CA GLY A 23 9.07 8.59 1.81
C GLY A 23 8.29 8.98 0.55
N MET A 24 7.89 8.01 -0.29
CA MET A 24 7.10 8.27 -1.50
C MET A 24 5.66 8.65 -1.15
N SER A 25 5.14 9.73 -1.73
CA SER A 25 3.73 10.13 -1.57
C SER A 25 2.83 9.29 -2.47
N PHE A 26 1.72 8.81 -1.93
CA PHE A 26 0.70 8.05 -2.65
C PHE A 26 -0.69 8.47 -2.20
N LEU A 27 -1.71 8.17 -3.00
CA LEU A 27 -3.10 8.35 -2.59
C LEU A 27 -3.72 6.98 -2.29
N SER A 28 -4.60 6.90 -1.31
CA SER A 28 -5.33 5.69 -0.99
C SER A 28 -6.73 6.07 -0.55
N GLY A 29 -7.71 5.27 -0.92
CA GLY A 29 -9.10 5.51 -0.57
C GLY A 29 -10.00 4.54 -1.30
N TYR A 30 -11.15 5.00 -1.76
CA TYR A 30 -12.14 4.16 -2.41
C TYR A 30 -12.83 4.88 -3.56
N ILE A 31 -13.33 4.08 -4.50
CA ILE A 31 -14.27 4.49 -5.54
C ILE A 31 -15.47 3.56 -5.51
N ASN A 32 -16.64 4.07 -5.88
CA ASN A 32 -17.83 3.29 -6.15
C ASN A 32 -17.89 3.02 -7.65
N ASP A 33 -18.16 1.78 -8.02
CA ASP A 33 -18.40 1.42 -9.42
C ASP A 33 -19.83 1.84 -9.85
N HIS A 34 -20.19 1.55 -11.10
CA HIS A 34 -21.51 1.85 -11.65
C HIS A 34 -22.65 1.09 -10.94
N ASP A 35 -22.37 -0.09 -10.39
CA ASP A 35 -23.27 -0.89 -9.56
C ASP A 35 -23.30 -0.44 -8.09
N GLY A 36 -22.52 0.59 -7.74
CA GLY A 36 -22.42 1.12 -6.37
C GLY A 36 -21.54 0.30 -5.43
N GLN A 37 -20.79 -0.67 -5.95
CA GLN A 37 -19.84 -1.45 -5.16
C GLN A 37 -18.60 -0.63 -4.84
N ARG A 38 -18.24 -0.64 -3.56
CA ARG A 38 -17.05 0.05 -3.08
C ARG A 38 -15.80 -0.76 -3.41
N ILE A 39 -14.89 -0.15 -4.16
CA ILE A 39 -13.58 -0.67 -4.50
C ILE A 39 -12.52 0.19 -3.81
N ASP A 40 -11.80 -0.40 -2.86
CA ASP A 40 -10.65 0.27 -2.26
C ASP A 40 -9.47 0.29 -3.25
N ILE A 41 -8.87 1.45 -3.42
CA ILE A 41 -7.80 1.68 -4.40
C ILE A 41 -6.60 2.41 -3.80
N VAL A 42 -5.45 2.21 -4.44
CA VAL A 42 -4.20 2.94 -4.18
C VAL A 42 -3.72 3.55 -5.49
N VAL A 43 -3.29 4.81 -5.44
CA VAL A 43 -2.83 5.59 -6.59
C VAL A 43 -1.39 6.03 -6.41
N PHE A 44 -0.56 5.77 -7.41
CA PHE A 44 0.83 6.21 -7.46
C PHE A 44 1.05 7.15 -8.64
N ALA A 45 1.91 8.15 -8.45
CA ALA A 45 2.40 8.97 -9.56
C ALA A 45 3.30 8.13 -10.47
N ASN A 46 3.18 8.30 -11.77
CA ASN A 46 3.97 7.59 -12.76
C ASN A 46 5.34 8.26 -12.93
N GLY A 47 6.31 7.87 -12.10
CA GLY A 47 7.68 8.38 -12.16
C GLY A 47 8.43 8.05 -13.46
N ASN A 48 7.95 7.09 -14.25
CA ASN A 48 8.56 6.65 -15.50
C ASN A 48 7.81 7.20 -16.74
N LYS A 49 7.24 8.40 -16.64
CA LYS A 49 6.59 9.07 -17.78
C LYS A 49 7.63 9.34 -18.87
N LYS A 50 7.61 8.53 -19.94
CA LYS A 50 8.56 8.67 -21.07
C LYS A 50 8.11 9.72 -22.09
N ASN A 51 6.79 9.83 -22.30
CA ASN A 51 6.16 10.68 -23.31
C ASN A 51 4.90 11.35 -22.72
N GLU A 52 4.40 12.40 -23.36
CA GLU A 52 3.16 13.10 -22.94
C GLU A 52 1.91 12.21 -22.98
N LYS A 53 1.91 11.17 -23.84
CA LYS A 53 0.82 10.18 -23.93
C LYS A 53 0.76 9.23 -22.73
N ALA A 54 1.79 9.19 -21.88
CA ALA A 54 1.80 8.30 -20.72
C ALA A 54 0.99 8.92 -19.56
N PRO A 55 0.28 8.10 -18.77
CA PRO A 55 -0.56 8.60 -17.69
C PRO A 55 0.28 9.20 -16.56
N ASP A 56 -0.26 10.22 -15.87
CA ASP A 56 0.41 10.82 -14.70
C ASP A 56 0.22 9.99 -13.43
N TYR A 57 -0.88 9.24 -13.34
CA TYR A 57 -1.22 8.41 -12.18
C TYR A 57 -1.63 7.00 -12.59
N ARG A 58 -1.29 6.02 -11.75
CA ARG A 58 -1.71 4.63 -11.91
C ARG A 58 -2.49 4.19 -10.69
N LEU A 59 -3.65 3.59 -10.93
CA LEU A 59 -4.57 3.09 -9.90
C LEU A 59 -4.43 1.58 -9.79
N TYR A 60 -4.44 1.08 -8.56
CA TYR A 60 -4.36 -0.35 -8.25
C TYR A 60 -5.45 -0.71 -7.26
N VAL A 61 -6.10 -1.85 -7.45
CA VAL A 61 -7.07 -2.39 -6.49
C VAL A 61 -6.33 -2.82 -5.23
N SER A 62 -6.79 -2.33 -4.08
CA SER A 62 -6.26 -2.74 -2.78
C SER A 62 -6.88 -4.07 -2.40
N LYS A 63 -6.18 -5.19 -2.63
CA LYS A 63 -6.61 -6.49 -2.11
C LYS A 63 -6.41 -6.50 -0.59
N PRO A 64 -7.43 -6.84 0.21
CA PRO A 64 -7.21 -7.15 1.61
C PRO A 64 -6.22 -8.33 1.65
N LEU A 65 -5.12 -8.17 2.39
CA LEU A 65 -4.27 -9.30 2.72
C LEU A 65 -5.16 -10.24 3.54
N GLU A 66 -5.52 -11.39 3.00
CA GLU A 66 -6.20 -12.41 3.80
C GLU A 66 -5.29 -12.73 4.97
N SER A 67 -5.64 -12.14 6.11
CA SER A 67 -5.02 -12.41 7.38
C SER A 67 -5.42 -13.84 7.67
N ASN A 68 -4.54 -14.79 7.37
CA ASN A 68 -4.61 -16.14 7.92
C ASN A 68 -4.47 -15.99 9.44
N ASN A 69 -5.57 -15.66 10.09
CA ASN A 69 -5.76 -15.70 11.53
C ASN A 69 -5.85 -17.18 11.93
N THR A 70 -4.72 -17.87 11.87
CA THR A 70 -4.51 -19.07 12.67
C THR A 70 -4.14 -18.58 14.06
N LYS A 71 -5.11 -18.62 14.97
CA LYS A 71 -4.87 -18.53 16.41
C LYS A 71 -3.70 -19.45 16.79
N ALA A 72 -2.57 -18.86 17.18
CA ALA A 72 -1.54 -19.57 17.94
C ALA A 72 -1.77 -19.28 19.43
N PRO A 73 -1.91 -20.31 20.29
CA PRO A 73 -2.05 -20.11 21.72
C PRO A 73 -0.68 -19.85 22.38
N VAL A 74 -0.69 -18.91 23.32
CA VAL A 74 0.14 -18.72 24.54
C VAL A 74 1.62 -19.17 24.55
N ALA A 75 2.52 -18.24 24.84
CA ALA A 75 3.26 -18.17 26.12
C ALA A 75 4.52 -17.31 25.98
N ALA A 76 4.75 -16.47 26.99
CA ALA A 76 5.88 -15.58 27.12
C ALA A 76 7.24 -16.30 27.11
N ASN A 77 8.25 -15.73 26.46
CA ASN A 77 9.48 -15.43 27.19
C ASN A 77 10.33 -14.32 26.54
N LYS A 78 10.99 -13.59 27.43
CA LYS A 78 11.86 -12.43 27.31
C LYS A 78 13.28 -12.87 27.01
N GLN A 79 13.97 -12.25 26.03
CA GLN A 79 15.42 -11.95 25.97
C GLN A 79 15.80 -11.64 24.51
N THR A 80 16.21 -10.42 24.14
CA THR A 80 17.55 -9.83 24.35
C THR A 80 18.68 -10.79 23.98
N VAL A 81 19.35 -10.58 22.85
CA VAL A 81 20.81 -10.37 22.79
C VAL A 81 21.21 -9.87 21.40
N LYS A 82 21.95 -8.76 21.41
CA LYS A 82 22.83 -8.29 20.34
C LYS A 82 24.04 -9.24 20.28
N SER A 83 24.41 -9.68 19.09
CA SER A 83 25.83 -9.90 18.72
C SER A 83 25.96 -10.28 17.23
N LYS A 84 26.50 -9.34 16.43
CA LYS A 84 27.58 -9.67 15.46
C LYS A 84 28.82 -10.07 16.28
N PRO A 85 29.88 -10.75 15.76
CA PRO A 85 30.27 -10.93 14.34
C PRO A 85 30.74 -12.38 14.01
N VAL A 86 31.04 -12.69 12.74
CA VAL A 86 32.35 -13.24 12.34
C VAL A 86 32.46 -13.20 10.82
N VAL A 87 33.63 -12.78 10.36
CA VAL A 87 34.08 -12.70 8.98
C VAL A 87 34.72 -14.05 8.68
N GLU A 88 34.42 -14.67 7.55
CA GLU A 88 35.19 -15.80 7.03
C GLU A 88 35.39 -15.57 5.53
N GLU A 89 36.66 -15.33 5.19
CA GLU A 89 37.20 -15.26 3.84
C GLU A 89 36.98 -16.59 3.13
N VAL A 90 36.49 -16.54 1.89
CA VAL A 90 36.59 -17.67 0.96
C VAL A 90 37.52 -17.28 -0.16
N GLU A 91 38.52 -18.14 -0.33
CA GLU A 91 39.58 -18.12 -1.31
C GLU A 91 39.00 -18.27 -2.72
N ASP A 92 39.43 -17.43 -3.66
CA ASP A 92 39.25 -17.67 -5.10
C ASP A 92 40.63 -17.90 -5.73
N ASP A 93 40.91 -19.18 -5.93
CA ASP A 93 41.95 -19.78 -6.75
C ASP A 93 41.52 -19.69 -8.23
N ILE A 94 42.12 -18.82 -9.04
CA ILE A 94 42.18 -18.99 -10.51
C ILE A 94 43.53 -18.45 -11.04
N LEU A 95 44.39 -19.42 -11.37
CA LEU A 95 45.39 -19.53 -12.45
C LEU A 95 46.41 -18.40 -12.70
#